data_AF-A0A7V7ZMD0-F1
#
_entry.id   AF-A0A7V7ZMD0-F1
#
_cell.length_a   1.000
_cell.length_b   1.000
_cell.length_c   1.000
_cell.angle_alpha   90.00
_cell.angle_beta   90.00
_cell.angle_gamma   90.00
#
_symmetry.space_group_name_H-M   'P 1'
#
loop_
_entity.id
_entity.type
_entity.pdbx_description
1 polymer ?
#
loop_
_entity_poly.entity_id
_entity_poly.type
_entity_poly.pdbx_seq_one_letter_code
_entity_poly.pdbx_strand_id
1 'polypeptide(L)' 'MPIRSRVKVLLAERNLDRTRSGEELISVRRLSRETGITHSALVKLVNNQSERVDFETLDKLMRFFETTDIRDILEYTPAE' A
#
# COMPACT_ATOMS: atom_id res chain seq x y z
N MET A 1 -8.07 -11.62 -10.55
CA MET A 1 -6.76 -12.14 -10.10
C MET A 1 -6.91 -12.58 -8.65
N PRO A 2 -6.38 -13.76 -8.28
CA PRO A 2 -6.53 -14.25 -6.91
C PRO A 2 -5.59 -13.55 -5.94
N ILE A 3 -4.54 -12.88 -6.42
CA ILE A 3 -3.69 -12.01 -5.59
C ILE A 3 -4.22 -10.58 -5.67
N ARG A 4 -4.41 -9.94 -4.51
CA ARG A 4 -4.87 -8.56 -4.35
C ARG A 4 -3.87 -7.76 -3.51
N SER A 5 -3.82 -6.47 -3.76
CA SER A 5 -3.08 -5.49 -2.97
C SER A 5 -3.93 -5.00 -1.80
N ARG A 6 -3.35 -5.04 -0.60
CA ARG A 6 -3.91 -4.51 0.64
C ARG A 6 -3.46 -3.07 0.93
N VAL A 7 -2.67 -2.45 0.05
CA VAL A 7 -2.12 -1.09 0.23
C VAL A 7 -3.21 -0.05 0.56
N LYS A 8 -4.41 -0.18 -0.04
CA LYS A 8 -5.54 0.72 0.27
C LYS A 8 -6.00 0.60 1.72
N VAL A 9 -6.12 -0.63 2.22
CA VAL A 9 -6.56 -0.92 3.58
C VAL A 9 -5.49 -0.44 4.56
N LEU A 10 -4.24 -0.78 4.31
CA LEU A 10 -3.11 -0.40 5.16
C LEU A 10 -2.91 1.12 5.22
N LEU A 11 -3.10 1.82 4.10
CA LEU A 11 -3.08 3.28 4.08
C LEU A 11 -4.24 3.88 4.88
N ALA A 12 -5.43 3.29 4.83
CA ALA A 12 -6.58 3.72 5.60
C ALA A 12 -6.35 3.51 7.12
N GLU A 13 -5.82 2.37 7.52
CA GLU A 13 -5.46 2.06 8.91
C GLU A 13 -4.45 3.09 9.46
N ARG A 14 -3.34 3.33 8.75
CA ARG A 14 -2.34 4.33 9.14
C ARG A 14 -2.94 5.74 9.25
N ASN A 15 -3.88 6.07 8.36
CA ASN A 15 -4.57 7.35 8.38
C ASN A 15 -5.56 7.52 9.55
N LEU A 16 -6.20 6.43 9.99
CA LEU A 16 -7.03 6.45 11.21
C LEU A 16 -6.17 6.73 12.44
N ASP A 17 -5.00 6.09 12.56
CA ASP A 17 -4.08 6.33 13.68
C ASP A 17 -3.54 7.75 13.68
N ARG A 18 -3.18 8.28 12.51
CA ARG A 18 -2.73 9.67 12.36
C ARG A 18 -3.82 10.67 12.76
N THR A 19 -5.07 10.41 12.37
CA THR A 19 -6.21 11.25 12.77
C THR A 19 -6.38 11.27 14.29
N ARG A 20 -6.23 10.11 14.96
CA ARG A 20 -6.31 10.02 16.42
C ARG A 20 -5.18 10.79 17.12
N SER A 21 -4.00 10.85 16.53
CA SER A 21 -2.86 11.63 17.02
C SER A 21 -2.86 13.10 16.57
N GLY A 22 -3.88 13.56 15.84
CA GLY A 22 -3.94 14.93 15.32
C GLY A 22 -2.97 15.22 14.17
N GLU A 23 -2.42 14.19 13.53
CA GLU A 23 -1.50 14.31 12.41
C GLU A 23 -2.23 14.34 11.06
N GLU A 24 -1.62 14.99 10.05
CA GLU A 24 -2.16 15.00 8.69
C GLU A 24 -2.20 13.61 8.06
N LEU A 25 -3.26 13.36 7.30
CA LEU A 25 -3.44 12.15 6.50
C LEU A 25 -2.34 12.00 5.43
N ILE A 26 -2.01 10.75 5.13
CA ILE A 26 -1.14 10.36 4.04
C ILE A 26 -2.00 10.15 2.79
N SER A 27 -1.79 11.02 1.80
CA SER A 27 -2.35 10.85 0.45
C SER A 27 -1.49 9.90 -0.39
N VAL A 28 -2.05 9.34 -1.46
CA VAL A 28 -1.27 8.54 -2.44
C VAL A 28 -0.11 9.34 -3.05
N ARG A 29 -0.29 10.67 -3.21
CA ARG A 29 0.78 11.57 -3.68
C ARG A 29 1.90 11.73 -2.65
N ARG A 30 1.56 11.80 -1.36
CA ARG A 30 2.55 11.81 -0.27
C ARG A 30 3.29 10.48 -0.20
N LEU A 31 2.57 9.36 -0.25
CA LEU A 31 3.13 8.01 -0.30
C LEU A 31 4.12 7.86 -1.46
N SER A 32 3.78 8.38 -2.65
CA SER A 32 4.67 8.38 -3.82
C SER A 32 5.98 9.11 -3.55
N ARG A 33 5.91 10.31 -2.96
CA ARG A 33 7.09 11.11 -2.63
C ARG A 33 7.99 10.44 -1.60
N GLU A 34 7.41 9.81 -0.58
CA GLU A 34 8.16 9.21 0.53
C GLU A 34 8.75 7.83 0.18
N THR A 35 8.06 7.05 -0.65
CA THR A 35 8.54 5.73 -1.09
C THR A 35 9.42 5.78 -2.34
N GLY A 36 9.32 6.84 -3.14
CA GLY A 36 9.90 6.92 -4.47
C GLY A 36 9.19 6.03 -5.51
N ILE A 37 8.06 5.40 -5.16
CA ILE A 37 7.21 4.67 -6.11
C ILE A 37 6.39 5.69 -6.91
N THR A 38 6.26 5.47 -8.21
CA THR A 38 5.48 6.38 -9.06
C THR A 38 4.02 6.45 -8.61
N HIS A 39 3.43 7.65 -8.66
CA HIS A 39 2.04 7.85 -8.25
C HIS A 39 1.07 6.98 -9.04
N SER A 40 1.29 6.79 -10.35
CA SER A 40 0.46 5.94 -11.20
C SER A 40 0.51 4.47 -10.79
N ALA A 41 1.68 3.95 -10.41
CA ALA A 41 1.81 2.58 -9.89
C ALA A 41 1.07 2.42 -8.56
N LEU A 42 1.20 3.38 -7.64
CA LEU A 42 0.47 3.35 -6.37
C LEU A 42 -1.05 3.43 -6.55
N VAL A 43 -1.55 4.26 -7.47
CA VAL A 43 -2.99 4.32 -7.78
C VAL A 43 -3.48 2.96 -8.29
N LYS A 44 -2.72 2.29 -9.18
CA LYS A 44 -3.07 0.94 -9.65
C LYS A 44 -3.06 -0.08 -8.51
N LEU A 45 -2.07 -0.05 -7.62
CA LEU A 45 -1.99 -0.93 -6.45
C LEU A 45 -3.15 -0.71 -5.48
N VAL A 46 -3.49 0.54 -5.16
CA VAL A 46 -4.61 0.90 -4.28
C VAL A 46 -5.96 0.44 -4.87
N ASN A 47 -6.09 0.46 -6.20
CA ASN A 47 -7.32 0.07 -6.89
C ASN A 47 -7.34 -1.39 -7.35
N ASN A 48 -6.37 -2.22 -6.98
CA ASN A 48 -6.27 -3.62 -7.44
C ASN A 48 -6.24 -3.76 -8.98
N GLN A 49 -5.63 -2.79 -9.66
CA GLN A 49 -5.47 -2.74 -11.12
C GLN A 49 -4.03 -3.08 -11.56
N SER A 50 -3.15 -3.45 -10.64
CA SER A 50 -1.79 -3.88 -10.97
C SER A 50 -1.76 -5.39 -11.22
N GLU A 51 -1.21 -5.79 -12.36
CA GLU A 51 -1.01 -7.21 -12.70
C GLU A 51 0.35 -7.74 -12.24
N ARG A 52 1.28 -6.84 -11.95
CA ARG A 52 2.66 -7.13 -11.55
C ARG A 52 3.09 -6.17 -10.44
N VAL A 53 4.01 -6.64 -9.61
CA VAL A 53 4.71 -5.84 -8.62
C VAL A 53 6.11 -6.43 -8.48
N ASP A 54 7.14 -5.60 -8.47
CA ASP A 54 8.53 -6.04 -8.26
C ASP A 54 8.89 -6.05 -6.77
N PHE A 55 9.98 -6.76 -6.43
CA PHE A 55 10.43 -6.88 -5.05
C PHE A 55 10.90 -5.54 -4.47
N GLU A 56 11.42 -4.63 -5.28
CA GLU A 56 11.83 -3.30 -4.83
C GLU A 56 10.63 -2.47 -4.36
N THR A 57 9.51 -2.55 -5.09
CA THR A 57 8.23 -1.91 -4.73
C THR A 57 7.68 -2.51 -3.44
N LEU A 58 7.74 -3.84 -3.29
CA LEU A 58 7.32 -4.50 -2.06
C LEU A 58 8.18 -4.07 -0.87
N ASP A 59 9.52 -4.08 -1.01
CA ASP A 59 10.46 -3.64 0.04
C ASP A 59 10.21 -2.17 0.43
N LYS A 60 10.02 -1.27 -0.54
CA LYS A 60 9.69 0.14 -0.27
C LYS A 60 8.38 0.29 0.50
N LEU A 61 7.33 -0.45 0.13
CA LEU A 61 6.05 -0.42 0.84
C LEU A 61 6.19 -0.99 2.25
N MET A 62 6.87 -2.13 2.41
CA MET A 62 7.10 -2.75 3.71
C MET A 62 7.87 -1.81 4.66
N ARG A 63 8.93 -1.15 4.17
CA ARG A 63 9.67 -0.15 4.93
C ARG A 63 8.82 1.06 5.31
N PHE A 64 8.03 1.57 4.36
CA PHE A 64 7.17 2.73 4.60
C PHE A 64 6.09 2.45 5.67
N PHE A 65 5.47 1.28 5.58
CA PHE A 65 4.42 0.87 6.53
C PHE A 65 4.97 0.19 7.78
N GLU A 66 6.30 0.08 7.91
CA GLU A 66 6.97 -0.55 9.04
C GLU A 66 6.49 -2.00 9.30
N THR A 67 6.11 -2.72 8.24
CA THR A 67 5.66 -4.13 8.33
C THR A 67 6.77 -5.11 7.95
N THR A 68 6.80 -6.24 8.65
CA THR A 68 7.69 -7.38 8.37
C THR A 68 6.98 -8.53 7.64
N ASP A 69 5.65 -8.48 7.47
CA ASP A 69 4.87 -9.54 6.84
C ASP A 69 4.35 -9.11 5.45
N ILE A 70 4.75 -9.83 4.41
CA ILE A 70 4.28 -9.57 3.04
C ILE A 70 2.75 -9.67 2.92
N ARG A 71 2.09 -10.42 3.82
CA ARG A 71 0.62 -10.54 3.86
C ARG A 71 -0.10 -9.26 4.24
N ASP A 72 0.61 -8.28 4.81
CA ASP A 72 0.07 -6.93 5.05
C ASP A 72 -0.02 -6.11 3.77
N ILE A 73 0.81 -6.44 2.77
CA ILE A 73 0.84 -5.77 1.46
C ILE A 73 0.01 -6.54 0.42
N LEU A 74 0.07 -7.87 0.42
CA LEU A 74 -0.58 -8.73 -0.56
C LEU A 74 -1.46 -9.78 0.10
N GLU A 75 -2.58 -10.10 -0.52
CA GLU A 75 -3.51 -11.13 -0.07
C GLU A 75 -3.83 -12.09 -1.20
N TYR A 76 -3.95 -13.37 -0.89
CA TYR A 76 -4.51 -14.37 -1.80
C TYR A 76 -5.98 -14.60 -1.45
N THR A 77 -6.88 -14.18 -2.34
CA THR A 77 -8.32 -14.45 -2.31
C THR A 77 -8.68 -15.31 -3.52
N PRO A 78 -8.87 -16.63 -3.36
CA PRO A 78 -9.33 -17.47 -4.47
C PRO A 78 -10.68 -16.96 -4.99
N ALA A 79 -10.89 -17.03 -6.30
CA ALA A 79 -12.22 -16.82 -6.86
C ALA A 79 -13.10 -18.01 -6.45
N GLU A 80 -14.31 -17.73 -5.95
CA GLU A 80 -15.37 -18.75 -5.81
C GLU A 80 -15.72 -19.37 -7.16
#